data_AF-A0A7C6WPP7-F1
#
_entry.id   AF-A0A7C6WPP7-F1
#
_cell.length_a   1.000
_cell.length_b   1.000
_cell.length_c   1.000
_cell.angle_alpha   90.00
_cell.angle_beta   90.00
_cell.angle_gamma   90.00
#
_symmetry.space_group_name_H-M   'P 1'
#
loop_
_entity.id
_entity.type
_entity.pdbx_description
1 polymer ?
#
loop_
_entity_poly.entity_id
_entity_poly.type
_entity_poly.pdbx_seq_one_letter_code
_entity_poly.pdbx_strand_id
1 'polypeptide(L)'
;MGWKPGGFPPQKCFLDNIESWSTNEVTINWNAPLAWVTGYLTEIAEFGPVAEGGIEDPVTLGDINKDGRINSVDATLMSRLILEMEVNNADKKAADINQDGRINSVDATLLSRHILEISLIK
;
A
#
# COMPACT_ATOMS: atom_id res chain seq x y z
N MET A 1 -22.70 -10.64 46.34
CA MET A 1 -23.81 -11.52 45.94
C MET A 1 -25.11 -10.80 46.26
N GLY A 2 -26.03 -10.47 45.35
CA GLY A 2 -26.22 -10.73 43.94
C GLY A 2 -27.46 -9.93 43.52
N TRP A 3 -27.52 -9.58 42.24
CA TRP A 3 -28.66 -8.91 41.62
C TRP A 3 -29.99 -9.59 41.99
N LYS A 4 -31.04 -8.79 42.28
CA LYS A 4 -32.40 -9.30 42.54
C LYS A 4 -33.24 -9.22 41.25
N PRO A 5 -33.92 -10.30 40.84
CA PRO A 5 -34.79 -10.27 39.66
C PRO A 5 -35.84 -9.15 39.77
N GLY A 6 -35.92 -8.30 38.73
CA GLY A 6 -36.94 -7.25 38.62
C GLY A 6 -36.56 -5.85 39.11
N GLY A 7 -35.32 -5.62 39.58
CA GLY A 7 -34.90 -4.32 40.12
C GLY A 7 -34.58 -3.23 39.08
N PHE A 8 -34.22 -3.62 37.85
CA PHE A 8 -33.84 -2.69 36.77
C PHE A 8 -34.33 -3.20 35.41
N PRO A 9 -34.64 -2.30 34.45
CA PRO A 9 -34.97 -2.70 33.09
C PRO A 9 -33.80 -3.48 32.45
N PRO A 10 -34.08 -4.51 31.63
CA PRO A 10 -33.08 -5.47 31.15
C PRO A 10 -31.88 -4.83 30.43
N GLN A 11 -32.07 -3.68 29.78
CA GLN A 11 -31.02 -2.92 29.10
C GLN A 11 -29.96 -2.28 30.03
N LYS A 12 -30.16 -2.28 31.35
CA LYS A 12 -29.24 -1.71 32.35
C LYS A 12 -28.72 -2.73 33.36
N CYS A 13 -29.04 -4.01 33.18
CA CYS A 13 -28.66 -5.10 34.08
C CYS A 13 -27.37 -5.78 33.61
N PHE A 14 -26.23 -5.07 33.64
CA PHE A 14 -24.94 -5.67 33.36
C PHE A 14 -24.34 -6.22 34.67
N LEU A 15 -24.10 -7.53 34.71
CA LEU A 15 -23.37 -8.19 35.79
C LEU A 15 -21.94 -8.44 35.31
N ASP A 16 -20.98 -7.81 35.97
CA ASP A 16 -19.57 -8.11 35.74
C ASP A 16 -19.25 -9.45 36.42
N ASN A 17 -19.13 -10.50 35.62
CA ASN A 17 -18.81 -11.85 36.07
C ASN A 17 -17.53 -12.31 35.37
N ILE A 18 -16.48 -12.52 36.16
CA ILE A 18 -15.15 -12.91 35.66
C ILE A 18 -15.15 -14.27 34.96
N GLU A 19 -16.14 -15.13 35.24
CA GLU A 19 -16.31 -16.42 34.58
C GLU A 19 -17.28 -16.38 33.39
N SER A 20 -17.73 -15.20 32.93
CA SER A 20 -18.60 -15.05 31.74
C SER A 20 -17.79 -14.88 30.45
N TRP A 21 -16.94 -15.87 30.14
CA TRP A 21 -16.02 -15.86 28.99
C TRP A 21 -16.71 -15.79 27.62
N SER A 22 -17.96 -16.25 27.49
CA SER A 22 -18.70 -16.17 26.22
C SER A 22 -19.32 -14.79 25.93
N THR A 23 -19.41 -13.92 26.94
CA THR A 23 -20.10 -12.61 26.83
C THR A 23 -19.15 -11.43 27.04
N ASN A 24 -17.96 -11.66 27.63
CA ASN A 24 -16.94 -10.65 27.89
C ASN A 24 -15.78 -10.69 26.86
N GLU A 25 -15.94 -11.45 25.78
CA GLU A 25 -14.92 -11.57 24.75
C GLU A 25 -15.08 -10.46 23.70
N VAL A 26 -14.11 -9.54 23.66
CA VAL A 26 -13.91 -8.66 22.50
C VAL A 26 -12.94 -9.38 21.57
N THR A 27 -13.49 -10.08 20.58
CA THR A 27 -12.70 -10.81 19.60
C THR A 27 -12.15 -9.85 18.54
N ILE A 28 -10.92 -9.39 18.72
CA ILE A 28 -10.17 -8.55 17.75
C ILE A 28 -10.17 -9.21 16.34
N ASN A 29 -10.25 -10.53 16.29
CA ASN A 29 -10.29 -11.33 15.07
C ASN A 29 -11.53 -11.07 14.18
N TRP A 30 -12.62 -10.50 14.69
CA TRP A 30 -13.78 -10.16 13.84
C TRP A 30 -13.54 -8.89 12.99
N ASN A 31 -12.55 -8.07 13.35
CA ASN A 31 -12.09 -6.97 12.50
C ASN A 31 -11.04 -7.42 11.47
N ALA A 32 -10.41 -8.58 11.68
CA ALA A 32 -9.38 -9.11 10.78
C ALA A 32 -9.89 -9.38 9.35
N PRO A 33 -11.04 -10.06 9.13
CA PRO A 33 -11.56 -10.26 7.78
C PRO A 33 -12.02 -8.96 7.13
N LEU A 34 -12.54 -8.00 7.91
CA LEU A 34 -12.91 -6.68 7.38
C LEU A 34 -11.67 -5.91 6.91
N ALA A 35 -10.57 -5.92 7.68
CA ALA A 35 -9.31 -5.28 7.30
C ALA A 35 -8.73 -5.87 6.00
N TRP A 36 -8.82 -7.19 5.82
CA TRP A 36 -8.37 -7.86 4.59
C TRP A 36 -9.25 -7.55 3.37
N VAL A 37 -10.59 -7.62 3.52
CA VAL A 37 -11.50 -7.33 2.40
C VAL A 37 -11.44 -5.85 2.01
N THR A 38 -11.30 -4.95 2.98
CA THR A 38 -11.13 -3.52 2.68
C THR A 38 -9.82 -3.24 1.95
N GLY A 39 -8.69 -3.82 2.39
CA GLY A 39 -7.43 -3.72 1.66
C GLY A 39 -7.53 -4.21 0.21
N TYR A 40 -8.11 -5.39 0.01
CA TYR A 40 -8.32 -5.96 -1.33
C TYR A 40 -9.22 -5.08 -2.23
N LEU A 41 -10.32 -4.55 -1.68
CA LEU A 41 -11.20 -3.66 -2.44
C LEU A 41 -10.55 -2.31 -2.76
N THR A 42 -9.73 -1.77 -1.84
CA THR A 42 -8.96 -0.56 -2.09
C THR A 42 -7.94 -0.78 -3.19
N GLU A 43 -7.20 -1.90 -3.17
CA GLU A 43 -6.28 -2.27 -4.25
C GLU A 43 -7.02 -2.35 -5.60
N ILE A 44 -8.14 -3.06 -5.69
CA ILE A 44 -8.90 -3.14 -6.96
C ILE A 44 -9.46 -1.78 -7.40
N ALA A 45 -9.90 -0.93 -6.47
CA ALA A 45 -10.44 0.38 -6.81
C ALA A 45 -9.37 1.34 -7.34
N GLU A 46 -8.13 1.22 -6.87
CA GLU A 46 -6.99 2.03 -7.31
C GLU A 46 -6.29 1.48 -8.56
N PHE A 47 -6.18 0.15 -8.69
CA PHE A 47 -5.43 -0.52 -9.76
C PHE A 47 -6.33 -1.09 -10.88
N GLY A 48 -7.65 -1.13 -10.69
CA GLY A 48 -8.58 -1.86 -11.57
C GLY A 48 -8.42 -3.38 -11.43
N PRO A 49 -9.30 -4.20 -12.05
CA PRO A 49 -9.00 -5.61 -12.22
C PRO A 49 -7.68 -5.71 -13.01
N VAL A 50 -6.69 -6.41 -12.46
CA VAL A 50 -5.40 -6.63 -13.11
C VAL A 50 -5.65 -7.33 -14.45
N ALA A 51 -5.78 -6.52 -15.50
CA ALA A 51 -5.80 -6.99 -16.86
C ALA A 51 -4.36 -7.36 -17.18
N GLU A 52 -4.05 -8.65 -17.16
CA GLU A 52 -2.91 -9.19 -17.89
C GLU A 52 -3.12 -8.85 -19.38
N GLY A 53 -2.68 -7.67 -19.82
CA GLY A 53 -2.96 -7.20 -21.17
C GLY A 53 -2.63 -5.74 -21.35
N GLY A 54 -1.36 -5.48 -21.69
CA GLY A 54 -0.78 -4.15 -21.88
C GLY A 54 -1.58 -3.26 -22.83
N ILE A 55 -1.92 -2.09 -22.31
CA ILE A 55 -1.91 -0.86 -23.08
C ILE A 55 -0.47 -0.37 -22.93
N GLU A 56 0.24 -0.12 -24.04
CA GLU A 56 1.51 0.58 -23.97
C GLU A 56 1.22 2.02 -23.57
N ASP A 57 1.08 2.22 -22.27
CA ASP A 57 0.98 3.54 -21.67
C ASP A 57 2.23 4.33 -22.08
N PRO A 58 2.08 5.63 -22.36
CA PRO A 58 3.24 6.49 -22.57
C PRO A 58 4.20 6.26 -21.40
N VAL A 59 5.47 5.96 -21.70
CA VAL A 59 6.49 5.65 -20.69
C VAL A 59 6.43 6.72 -19.60
N THR A 60 5.88 6.36 -18.45
CA THR A 60 5.79 7.26 -17.30
C THR A 60 7.19 7.44 -16.76
N LEU A 61 7.77 8.62 -16.96
CA LEU A 61 9.12 8.92 -16.51
C LEU A 61 9.20 8.78 -14.98
N GLY A 62 10.14 7.97 -14.50
CA GLY A 62 10.31 7.67 -13.09
C GLY A 62 9.59 6.41 -12.57
N ASP A 63 8.69 5.81 -13.34
CA ASP A 63 8.07 4.51 -13.02
C ASP A 63 8.88 3.37 -13.65
N ILE A 64 9.75 2.75 -12.86
CA ILE A 64 10.72 1.78 -13.36
C ILE A 64 10.10 0.38 -13.43
N ASN A 65 9.14 0.05 -12.56
CA ASN A 65 8.48 -1.26 -12.51
C ASN A 65 7.15 -1.35 -13.28
N LYS A 66 6.69 -0.24 -13.88
CA LYS A 66 5.41 -0.10 -14.60
C LYS A 66 4.19 -0.37 -13.73
N ASP A 67 4.26 0.01 -12.45
CA ASP A 67 3.13 -0.15 -11.53
C ASP A 67 2.15 1.05 -11.53
N GLY A 68 2.45 2.08 -12.34
CA GLY A 68 1.66 3.29 -12.48
C GLY A 68 1.89 4.32 -11.37
N ARG A 69 2.81 4.06 -10.43
CA ARG A 69 3.15 4.96 -9.32
C ARG A 69 4.65 5.21 -9.32
N ILE A 70 5.04 6.39 -8.82
CA ILE A 70 6.45 6.73 -8.63
C ILE A 70 6.72 6.76 -7.13
N ASN A 71 7.41 5.74 -6.62
CA ASN A 71 7.61 5.59 -5.19
C ASN A 71 9.01 5.03 -4.83
N SER A 72 9.21 4.70 -3.55
CA SER A 72 10.51 4.19 -3.05
C SER A 72 10.97 2.89 -3.72
N VAL A 73 10.05 2.07 -4.26
CA VAL A 73 10.38 0.86 -5.01
C VAL A 73 11.16 1.23 -6.26
N ASP A 74 10.73 2.25 -7.01
CA ASP A 74 11.47 2.78 -8.16
C ASP A 74 12.84 3.29 -7.76
N ALA A 75 12.96 3.97 -6.62
CA ALA A 75 14.27 4.43 -6.13
C ALA A 75 15.24 3.27 -5.84
N THR A 76 14.74 2.13 -5.36
CA THR A 76 15.58 0.93 -5.19
C THR A 76 15.98 0.32 -6.52
N LEU A 77 15.07 0.30 -7.51
CA LEU A 77 15.33 -0.23 -8.84
C LEU A 77 16.32 0.66 -9.61
N MET A 78 16.18 1.98 -9.48
CA MET A 78 17.12 2.98 -9.99
C MET A 78 18.53 2.72 -9.46
N SER A 79 18.67 2.51 -8.15
CA SER A 79 19.97 2.21 -7.53
C SER A 79 20.57 0.91 -8.07
N ARG A 80 19.75 -0.13 -8.29
CA ARG A 80 20.20 -1.39 -8.89
C ARG A 80 20.64 -1.22 -10.35
N LEU A 81 19.91 -0.41 -11.12
CA LEU A 81 20.25 -0.10 -12.51
C LEU A 81 21.58 0.66 -12.62
N ILE A 82 21.82 1.63 -11.74
CA ILE A 82 23.10 2.37 -11.67
C ILE A 82 24.26 1.42 -11.31
N LEU A 83 24.00 0.40 -10.50
CA LEU A 83 24.98 -0.63 -10.12
C LEU A 83 25.10 -1.77 -11.17
N GLU A 84 24.48 -1.64 -12.35
CA GLU A 84 24.50 -2.63 -13.43
C GLU A 84 24.02 -4.02 -13.01
N MET A 85 23.14 -4.10 -12.01
CA MET A 85 22.54 -5.35 -11.59
C MET A 85 21.41 -5.74 -12.55
N GLU A 86 21.33 -7.01 -12.93
CA GLU A 86 20.23 -7.51 -13.77
C GLU A 86 18.90 -7.45 -13.01
N VAL A 87 17.91 -6.79 -13.62
CA VAL A 87 16.55 -6.68 -13.09
C VAL A 87 15.57 -7.03 -14.19
N ASN A 88 14.74 -8.05 -13.96
CA ASN A 88 13.83 -8.60 -14.99
C ASN A 88 12.60 -7.72 -15.28
N ASN A 89 12.28 -6.78 -14.38
CA ASN A 89 11.06 -5.97 -14.47
C ASN A 89 11.37 -4.47 -14.37
N ALA A 90 12.45 -4.02 -15.03
CA ALA A 90 12.87 -2.62 -15.00
C ALA A 90 12.89 -2.03 -16.42
N ASP A 91 12.16 -0.93 -16.64
CA ASP A 91 12.21 -0.18 -17.90
C ASP A 91 13.34 0.85 -17.88
N LYS A 92 14.36 0.62 -18.71
CA LYS A 92 15.51 1.53 -18.85
C LYS A 92 15.12 2.88 -19.43
N LYS A 93 14.02 2.97 -20.19
CA LYS A 93 13.54 4.24 -20.75
C LYS A 93 12.87 5.12 -19.69
N ALA A 94 12.18 4.51 -18.73
CA ALA A 94 11.57 5.23 -17.62
C ALA A 94 12.60 5.69 -16.58
N ALA A 95 13.70 4.94 -16.47
CA ALA A 95 14.83 5.22 -15.59
C ALA A 95 15.66 6.46 -16.00
N ASP A 96 15.67 6.83 -17.29
CA ASP A 96 16.33 8.03 -17.80
C ASP A 96 15.37 9.23 -17.71
N ILE A 97 15.40 9.94 -16.58
CA ILE A 97 14.43 10.99 -16.24
C ILE A 97 14.79 12.30 -16.93
N ASN A 98 16.09 12.56 -17.12
CA ASN A 98 16.56 13.77 -17.79
C ASN A 98 16.72 13.61 -19.33
N GLN A 99 16.49 12.40 -19.85
CA GLN A 99 16.57 12.04 -21.27
C GLN A 99 17.94 12.28 -21.90
N ASP A 100 19.02 12.13 -21.12
CA ASP A 100 20.39 12.31 -21.60
C ASP A 100 20.99 11.03 -22.21
N GLY A 101 20.24 9.92 -22.15
CA GLY A 101 20.64 8.60 -22.63
C GLY A 101 21.52 7.81 -21.66
N ARG A 102 21.73 8.30 -20.43
CA ARG A 102 22.60 7.69 -19.42
C ARG A 102 21.94 7.66 -18.05
N ILE A 103 21.55 6.47 -17.61
CA ILE A 103 21.06 6.24 -16.26
C ILE A 103 22.19 6.42 -15.24
N ASN A 104 22.12 7.50 -14.45
CA ASN A 104 23.14 7.81 -13.46
C ASN A 104 22.58 8.47 -12.19
N SER A 105 23.46 8.98 -11.33
CA SER A 105 23.07 9.60 -10.06
C SER A 105 22.21 10.85 -10.23
N VAL A 106 22.26 11.53 -11.38
CA VAL A 106 21.38 12.65 -11.72
C VAL A 106 19.92 12.19 -11.75
N ASP A 107 19.61 11.08 -12.42
CA ASP A 107 18.26 10.51 -12.47
C ASP A 107 17.78 10.10 -11.08
N ALA A 108 18.65 9.45 -10.29
CA ALA A 108 18.30 9.07 -8.92
C ALA A 108 17.96 10.28 -8.04
N THR A 109 18.64 11.42 -8.24
CA THR A 109 18.30 12.65 -7.51
C THR A 109 16.98 13.26 -7.96
N LEU A 110 16.66 13.21 -9.26
CA LEU A 110 15.38 13.70 -9.79
C LEU A 110 14.22 12.85 -9.26
N LEU A 111 14.37 11.52 -9.28
CA LEU A 111 13.42 10.58 -8.71
C LEU A 111 13.19 10.82 -7.22
N SER A 112 14.27 10.98 -6.45
CA SER A 112 14.17 11.24 -5.01
C SER A 112 13.47 12.58 -4.72
N ARG A 113 13.74 13.61 -5.51
CA ARG A 113 13.07 14.92 -5.38
C ARG A 113 11.58 14.83 -5.71
N HIS A 114 11.20 13.93 -6.61
CA HIS A 114 9.81 13.66 -6.94
C HIS A 114 9.07 12.97 -5.80
N ILE A 115 9.65 11.90 -5.26
CA ILE A 115 9.09 11.15 -4.13
C ILE A 115 8.91 12.05 -2.90
N LEU A 116 9.81 13.03 -2.72
CA LEU A 116 9.74 14.02 -1.63
C LEU A 116 8.83 15.22 -1.92
N GLU A 117 8.13 15.24 -3.06
CA GLU A 117 7.26 16.35 -3.50
C GLU A 117 7.97 17.72 -3.63
N ILE A 118 9.29 17.71 -3.79
CA ILE A 118 10.12 18.92 -3.94
C ILE A 118 10.12 19.39 -5.40
N SER A 119 10.06 18.44 -6.35
CA SER A 119 10.06 18.71 -7.78
C SER A 119 9.25 17.67 -8.52
N LEU A 120 8.23 18.09 -9.25
CA LEU A 120 7.43 17.16 -10.06
C LEU A 120 8.14 16.88 -11.38
N ILE A 121 8.31 15.59 -11.69
CA ILE A 121 8.66 15.12 -13.04
C ILE A 121 7.43 15.39 -13.91
N LYS A 122 7.65 15.96 -15.10
CA LYS A 122 6.59 16.39 -16.03
C LYS A 122 6.48 15.45 -17.21
#